data_AF-A0A523JCS2-F1
#
_entry.id   AF-A0A523JCS2-F1
#
_cell.length_a   1.000
_cell.length_b   1.000
_cell.length_c   1.000
_cell.angle_alpha   90.00
_cell.angle_beta   90.00
_cell.angle_gamma   90.00
#
_symmetry.space_group_name_H-M   'P 1'
#
loop_
_entity.id
_entity.type
_entity.pdbx_description
1 polymer ?
#
loop_
_entity_poly.entity_id
_entity_poly.type
_entity_poly.pdbx_seq_one_letter_code
_entity_poly.pdbx_strand_id
1 'polypeptide(L)'
;MAKAKSKTESDESKNCAASTPDFGATSSSVVNATAMQRELDLIHDIFGSDLDTAIFTEEADKDLSKCQQQAAKQVKKCQDTKLKEFNKCKKSGLKDESIQSASELAVCMGLDPKGKIAKDCVTKIDDKLSKKCGSAVIVTVFPGECSGSANLGELGNCLDRLVECRVCLGLNAADALSRDCDAFDDGLTNGSCPP
;
A
#
# COMPACT_ATOMS: atom_id res chain seq x y z
N MET A 1 -16.20 -8.60 -1.03
CA MET A 1 -15.09 -9.15 -0.20
C MET A 1 -15.23 -10.66 0.08
N ALA A 2 -16.41 -11.19 0.43
CA ALA A 2 -16.60 -12.61 0.73
C ALA A 2 -16.03 -13.58 -0.33
N LYS A 3 -16.32 -13.36 -1.62
CA LYS A 3 -15.80 -14.19 -2.71
C LYS A 3 -14.26 -14.23 -2.80
N ALA A 4 -13.59 -13.12 -2.49
CA ALA A 4 -12.13 -13.07 -2.49
C ALA A 4 -11.56 -13.88 -1.31
N LYS A 5 -12.14 -13.71 -0.10
CA LYS A 5 -11.74 -14.49 1.08
C LYS A 5 -11.84 -15.99 0.86
N SER A 6 -13.00 -16.45 0.37
CA SER A 6 -13.23 -17.86 0.06
C SER A 6 -12.31 -18.39 -1.04
N LYS A 7 -11.86 -17.54 -1.96
CA LYS A 7 -10.89 -17.95 -2.98
C LYS A 7 -9.51 -18.18 -2.35
N THR A 8 -9.05 -17.29 -1.46
CA THR A 8 -7.79 -17.46 -0.73
C THR A 8 -7.81 -18.73 0.12
N GLU A 9 -8.89 -18.96 0.88
CA GLU A 9 -9.08 -20.17 1.71
C GLU A 9 -9.07 -21.44 0.86
N SER A 10 -9.80 -21.43 -0.26
CA SER A 10 -9.80 -22.57 -1.19
C SER A 10 -8.44 -22.81 -1.84
N ASP A 11 -7.63 -21.77 -2.07
CA ASP A 11 -6.31 -21.93 -2.68
C ASP A 11 -5.31 -22.49 -1.68
N GLU A 12 -5.32 -22.00 -0.44
CA GLU A 12 -4.53 -22.57 0.65
C GLU A 12 -4.87 -24.05 0.84
N SER A 13 -6.16 -24.40 0.98
CA SER A 13 -6.57 -25.78 1.22
C SER A 13 -6.19 -26.74 0.10
N LYS A 14 -6.09 -26.24 -1.15
CA LYS A 14 -5.75 -27.04 -2.33
C LYS A 14 -4.26 -27.19 -2.55
N ASN A 15 -3.49 -26.13 -2.29
CA ASN A 15 -2.08 -26.05 -2.69
C ASN A 15 -1.10 -26.17 -1.52
N CYS A 16 -1.56 -25.99 -0.28
CA CYS A 16 -0.72 -25.93 0.93
C CYS A 16 -0.98 -27.10 1.90
N ALA A 17 -1.42 -28.26 1.39
CA ALA A 17 -1.73 -29.44 2.21
C ALA A 17 -0.48 -30.21 2.73
N ALA A 18 0.70 -29.91 2.20
CA ALA A 18 1.97 -30.47 2.64
C ALA A 18 2.70 -29.50 3.58
N SER A 19 3.87 -29.90 4.10
CA SER A 19 4.76 -28.99 4.83
C SER A 19 5.11 -27.79 3.94
N THR A 20 4.67 -26.61 4.34
CA THR A 20 5.00 -25.35 3.68
C THR A 20 6.36 -24.85 4.17
N PRO A 21 7.09 -24.06 3.35
CA PRO A 21 8.23 -23.30 3.84
C PRO A 21 7.84 -22.37 5.00
N ASP A 22 8.83 -21.95 5.79
CA ASP A 22 8.68 -20.97 6.86
C ASP A 22 8.60 -19.51 6.35
N PHE A 23 8.68 -19.32 5.03
CA PHE A 23 8.58 -18.04 4.35
C PHE A 23 7.53 -18.07 3.22
N GLY A 24 7.08 -16.89 2.80
CA GLY A 24 6.02 -16.76 1.80
C GLY A 24 4.64 -16.75 2.44
N ALA A 25 3.60 -17.09 1.67
CA ALA A 25 2.23 -16.87 2.12
C ALA A 25 1.97 -17.61 3.45
N THR A 26 1.46 -16.89 4.45
CA THR A 26 1.12 -17.44 5.76
C THR A 26 -0.21 -18.22 5.68
N SER A 27 -1.19 -17.93 6.54
CA SER A 27 -2.51 -18.55 6.44
C SER A 27 -3.47 -17.69 5.65
N SER A 28 -4.48 -18.28 5.00
CA SER A 28 -5.53 -17.49 4.33
C SER A 28 -6.25 -16.55 5.31
N SER A 29 -6.36 -16.94 6.58
CA SER A 29 -6.91 -16.09 7.64
C SER A 29 -6.08 -14.82 7.83
N VAL A 30 -4.76 -14.95 7.99
CA VAL A 30 -3.84 -13.82 8.14
C VAL A 30 -3.82 -12.98 6.87
N VAL A 31 -3.64 -13.59 5.69
CA VAL A 31 -3.62 -12.89 4.41
C VAL A 31 -4.90 -12.09 4.18
N ASN A 32 -6.07 -12.67 4.44
CA ASN A 32 -7.36 -11.99 4.29
C ASN A 32 -7.53 -10.85 5.30
N ALA A 33 -7.15 -11.05 6.56
CA ALA A 33 -7.23 -10.04 7.60
C ALA A 33 -6.32 -8.85 7.29
N THR A 34 -5.05 -9.11 7.00
CA THR A 34 -4.04 -8.12 6.62
C THR A 34 -4.46 -7.32 5.39
N ALA A 35 -5.02 -7.98 4.37
CA ALA A 35 -5.47 -7.27 3.17
C ALA A 35 -6.61 -6.28 3.44
N MET A 36 -7.49 -6.55 4.41
CA MET A 36 -8.55 -5.59 4.78
C MET A 36 -8.00 -4.48 5.67
N GLN A 37 -7.23 -4.86 6.69
CA GLN A 37 -6.71 -3.90 7.68
C GLN A 37 -5.83 -2.85 7.01
N ARG A 38 -4.93 -3.27 6.11
CA ARG A 38 -4.06 -2.37 5.35
C ARG A 38 -4.84 -1.29 4.58
N GLU A 39 -5.97 -1.64 3.96
CA GLU A 39 -6.78 -0.66 3.21
C GLU A 39 -7.47 0.33 4.14
N LEU A 40 -7.95 -0.13 5.30
CA LEU A 40 -8.57 0.75 6.31
C LEU A 40 -7.54 1.69 6.91
N ASP A 41 -6.38 1.16 7.30
CA ASP A 41 -5.30 1.94 7.87
C ASP A 41 -4.82 3.00 6.88
N LEU A 42 -4.60 2.65 5.61
CA LEU A 42 -4.18 3.63 4.60
C LEU A 42 -5.20 4.77 4.42
N ILE A 43 -6.50 4.50 4.53
CA ILE A 43 -7.52 5.55 4.45
C ILE A 43 -7.47 6.45 5.69
N HIS A 44 -7.29 5.89 6.88
CA HIS A 44 -7.11 6.69 8.09
C HIS A 44 -5.80 7.47 8.10
N ASP A 45 -4.71 6.93 7.54
CA ASP A 45 -3.45 7.66 7.43
C ASP A 45 -3.59 8.91 6.56
N ILE A 46 -4.43 8.85 5.53
CA ILE A 46 -4.62 9.96 4.58
C ILE A 46 -5.60 11.00 5.12
N PHE A 47 -6.72 10.54 5.69
CA PHE A 47 -7.85 11.40 6.06
C PHE A 47 -8.05 11.55 7.56
N GLY A 48 -7.19 10.98 8.40
CA GLY A 48 -7.38 10.93 9.84
C GLY A 48 -8.41 9.88 10.29
N SER A 49 -8.60 9.77 11.60
CA SER A 49 -9.45 8.75 12.22
C SER A 49 -10.95 9.04 12.13
N ASP A 50 -11.35 10.31 12.05
CA ASP A 50 -12.75 10.73 11.94
C ASP A 50 -13.09 11.02 10.46
N LEU A 51 -13.50 9.96 9.76
CA LEU A 51 -13.88 10.07 8.35
C LEU A 51 -15.17 10.85 8.11
N ASP A 52 -16.08 10.89 9.09
CA ASP A 52 -17.36 11.59 8.95
C ASP A 52 -17.14 13.12 8.87
N THR A 53 -16.10 13.62 9.54
CA THR A 53 -15.71 15.04 9.47
C THR A 53 -14.69 15.34 8.38
N ALA A 54 -13.82 14.39 8.04
CA ALA A 54 -12.75 14.61 7.07
C ALA A 54 -13.20 14.53 5.60
N ILE A 55 -14.24 13.75 5.29
CA ILE A 55 -14.64 13.49 3.90
C ILE A 55 -15.64 14.53 3.39
N PHE A 56 -15.25 15.22 2.32
CA PHE A 56 -16.13 16.15 1.61
C PHE A 56 -17.14 15.37 0.75
N THR A 57 -18.42 15.63 0.96
CA THR A 57 -19.47 15.19 0.04
C THR A 57 -19.50 16.09 -1.20
N GLU A 58 -20.01 15.58 -2.32
CA GLU A 58 -20.15 16.42 -3.54
C GLU A 58 -21.12 17.60 -3.32
N GLU A 59 -22.05 17.47 -2.39
CA GLU A 59 -23.01 18.51 -2.00
C GLU A 59 -22.35 19.63 -1.19
N ALA A 60 -21.41 19.27 -0.29
CA ALA A 60 -20.66 20.23 0.50
C ALA A 60 -19.60 20.95 -0.34
N ASP A 61 -18.77 20.20 -1.06
CA ASP A 61 -17.80 20.73 -2.01
C ASP A 61 -17.39 19.67 -3.04
N LYS A 62 -17.88 19.86 -4.27
CA LYS A 62 -17.65 18.94 -5.39
C LYS A 62 -16.18 18.85 -5.81
N ASP A 63 -15.41 19.93 -5.71
CA ASP A 63 -14.03 19.93 -6.17
C ASP A 63 -13.11 19.30 -5.12
N LEU A 64 -13.33 19.59 -3.84
CA LEU A 64 -12.61 18.92 -2.75
C LEU A 64 -12.96 17.43 -2.66
N SER A 65 -14.23 17.05 -2.81
CA SER A 65 -14.65 15.65 -2.86
C SER A 65 -13.95 14.87 -3.98
N LYS A 66 -13.83 15.48 -5.17
CA LYS A 66 -13.09 14.88 -6.30
C LYS A 66 -11.59 14.82 -6.04
N CYS A 67 -10.99 15.80 -5.38
CA CYS A 67 -9.59 15.76 -4.98
C CYS A 67 -9.33 14.54 -4.07
N GLN A 68 -10.10 14.39 -2.99
CA GLN A 68 -9.98 13.27 -2.04
C GLN A 68 -10.19 11.92 -2.74
N GLN A 69 -11.25 11.79 -3.53
CA GLN A 69 -11.51 10.56 -4.29
C GLN A 69 -10.34 10.20 -5.22
N GLN A 70 -9.71 11.18 -5.86
CA GLN A 70 -8.63 10.92 -6.80
C GLN A 70 -7.32 10.56 -6.11
N ALA A 71 -7.03 11.18 -4.97
CA ALA A 71 -5.93 10.78 -4.10
C ALA A 71 -6.11 9.33 -3.64
N ALA A 72 -7.23 8.99 -3.00
CA ALA A 72 -7.57 7.64 -2.54
C ALA A 72 -7.49 6.60 -3.67
N LYS A 73 -7.93 6.97 -4.87
CA LYS A 73 -7.85 6.10 -6.05
C LYS A 73 -6.41 5.88 -6.54
N GLN A 74 -5.54 6.88 -6.52
CA GLN A 74 -4.17 6.69 -6.97
C GLN A 74 -3.30 5.97 -5.95
N VAL A 75 -3.43 6.25 -4.65
CA VAL A 75 -2.71 5.50 -3.61
C VAL A 75 -3.06 4.03 -3.65
N LYS A 76 -4.35 3.70 -3.86
CA LYS A 76 -4.77 2.31 -4.07
C LYS A 76 -4.09 1.67 -5.30
N LYS A 77 -3.99 2.40 -6.42
CA LYS A 77 -3.31 1.89 -7.62
C LYS A 77 -1.82 1.71 -7.41
N CYS A 78 -1.17 2.64 -6.72
CA CYS A 78 0.22 2.52 -6.33
C CYS A 78 0.41 1.23 -5.50
N GLN A 79 -0.42 1.03 -4.48
CA GLN A 79 -0.41 -0.17 -3.64
C GLN A 79 -0.65 -1.46 -4.44
N ASP A 80 -1.68 -1.49 -5.30
CA ASP A 80 -1.99 -2.62 -6.19
C ASP A 80 -0.78 -2.94 -7.09
N THR A 81 -0.07 -1.92 -7.58
CA THR A 81 1.11 -2.09 -8.43
C THR A 81 2.31 -2.61 -7.64
N LYS A 82 2.60 -2.08 -6.44
CA LYS A 82 3.67 -2.61 -5.56
C LYS A 82 3.44 -4.10 -5.24
N LEU A 83 2.23 -4.46 -4.80
CA LEU A 83 1.86 -5.85 -4.51
C LEU A 83 1.93 -6.76 -5.76
N LYS A 84 1.59 -6.22 -6.93
CA LYS A 84 1.65 -6.98 -8.19
C LYS A 84 3.07 -7.24 -8.65
N GLU A 85 3.97 -6.27 -8.54
CA GLU A 85 5.37 -6.48 -8.90
C GLU A 85 6.07 -7.39 -7.89
N PHE A 86 5.79 -7.25 -6.58
CA PHE A 86 6.24 -8.20 -5.56
C PHE A 86 5.81 -9.64 -5.90
N ASN A 87 4.51 -9.87 -6.15
CA ASN A 87 4.00 -11.21 -6.45
C ASN A 87 4.57 -11.79 -7.75
N LYS A 88 4.92 -10.95 -8.73
CA LYS A 88 5.62 -11.44 -9.94
C LYS A 88 7.04 -11.85 -9.63
N CYS A 89 7.77 -11.05 -8.85
CA CYS A 89 9.12 -11.38 -8.41
C CYS A 89 9.11 -12.68 -7.61
N LYS A 90 8.26 -12.77 -6.58
CA LYS A 90 8.02 -13.98 -5.79
C LYS A 90 7.74 -15.19 -6.67
N LYS A 91 6.77 -15.08 -7.60
CA LYS A 91 6.39 -16.20 -8.47
C LYS A 91 7.54 -16.66 -9.37
N SER A 92 8.31 -15.74 -9.93
CA SER A 92 9.47 -16.08 -10.77
C SER A 92 10.55 -16.74 -9.94
N GLY A 93 10.95 -16.14 -8.81
CA GLY A 93 12.04 -16.63 -7.98
C GLY A 93 11.75 -17.97 -7.30
N LEU A 94 10.48 -18.24 -6.95
CA LEU A 94 10.07 -19.57 -6.48
C LEU A 94 10.06 -20.62 -7.60
N LYS A 95 9.82 -20.21 -8.86
CA LYS A 95 9.76 -21.13 -10.00
C LYS A 95 11.15 -21.52 -10.50
N ASP A 96 12.11 -20.60 -10.46
CA ASP A 96 13.49 -20.82 -10.89
C ASP A 96 14.43 -21.17 -9.72
N GLU A 97 13.88 -21.34 -8.52
CA GLU A 97 14.59 -21.74 -7.29
C GLU A 97 15.65 -20.72 -6.83
N SER A 98 15.61 -19.48 -7.30
CA SER A 98 16.46 -18.38 -6.82
C SER A 98 16.00 -17.77 -5.49
N ILE A 99 14.77 -18.05 -5.06
CA ILE A 99 14.25 -17.67 -3.73
C ILE A 99 14.02 -18.95 -2.92
N GLN A 100 14.82 -19.14 -1.87
CA GLN A 100 14.79 -20.30 -0.97
C GLN A 100 14.66 -19.89 0.51
N SER A 101 14.55 -18.60 0.79
CA SER A 101 14.46 -18.05 2.15
C SER A 101 13.63 -16.76 2.22
N ALA A 102 13.24 -16.36 3.44
CA ALA A 102 12.53 -15.10 3.69
C ALA A 102 13.36 -13.87 3.30
N SER A 103 14.68 -13.88 3.52
CA SER A 103 15.56 -12.76 3.17
C SER A 103 15.65 -12.57 1.65
N GLU A 104 15.75 -13.66 0.89
CA GLU A 104 15.72 -13.60 -0.58
C GLU A 104 14.35 -13.15 -1.10
N LEU A 105 13.25 -13.58 -0.48
CA LEU A 105 11.92 -13.11 -0.82
C LEU A 105 11.75 -11.60 -0.53
N ALA A 106 12.30 -11.10 0.57
CA ALA A 106 12.23 -9.69 0.96
C ALA A 106 12.91 -8.76 -0.06
N VAL A 107 13.88 -9.27 -0.84
CA VAL A 107 14.49 -8.52 -1.96
C VAL A 107 13.44 -8.12 -2.99
N CYS A 108 12.34 -8.88 -3.15
CA CYS A 108 11.26 -8.52 -4.07
C CYS A 108 10.50 -7.24 -3.70
N MET A 109 10.56 -6.79 -2.44
CA MET A 109 9.82 -5.61 -1.99
C MET A 109 10.49 -4.35 -2.57
N GLY A 110 9.68 -3.57 -3.30
CA GLY A 110 10.13 -2.34 -3.97
C GLY A 110 10.84 -2.54 -5.31
N LEU A 111 11.06 -3.78 -5.79
CA LEU A 111 11.69 -3.99 -7.10
C LEU A 111 10.82 -3.47 -8.23
N ASP A 112 11.40 -2.56 -9.03
CA ASP A 112 10.71 -1.93 -10.15
C ASP A 112 11.50 -1.94 -11.46
N PRO A 113 11.90 -3.12 -11.97
CA PRO A 113 12.71 -3.23 -13.20
C PRO A 113 12.01 -2.67 -14.45
N LYS A 114 10.69 -2.42 -14.37
CA LYS A 114 9.88 -1.89 -15.49
C LYS A 114 9.37 -0.48 -15.24
N GLY A 115 9.79 0.19 -14.16
CA GLY A 115 9.37 1.56 -13.84
C GLY A 115 7.86 1.71 -13.58
N LYS A 116 7.15 0.64 -13.23
CA LYS A 116 5.70 0.63 -13.01
C LYS A 116 5.34 1.19 -11.65
N ILE A 117 6.09 0.86 -10.62
CA ILE A 117 5.92 1.43 -9.28
C ILE A 117 6.17 2.93 -9.38
N ALA A 118 7.32 3.36 -9.89
CA ALA A 118 7.64 4.78 -10.06
C ALA A 118 6.56 5.52 -10.87
N LYS A 119 6.04 4.91 -11.94
CA LYS A 119 4.95 5.49 -12.74
C LYS A 119 3.65 5.66 -11.95
N ASP A 120 3.22 4.64 -11.21
CA ASP A 120 1.91 4.64 -10.55
C ASP A 120 1.92 5.38 -9.21
N CYS A 121 3.06 5.37 -8.51
CA CYS A 121 3.24 5.95 -7.19
C CYS A 121 3.78 7.39 -7.21
N VAL A 122 4.60 7.76 -8.19
CA VAL A 122 5.12 9.13 -8.29
C VAL A 122 4.37 9.88 -9.40
N THR A 123 4.60 9.50 -10.66
CA THR A 123 4.11 10.27 -11.81
C THR A 123 2.57 10.40 -11.84
N LYS A 124 1.83 9.31 -11.56
CA LYS A 124 0.37 9.35 -11.61
C LYS A 124 -0.27 9.99 -10.38
N ILE A 125 0.35 9.89 -9.21
CA ILE A 125 -0.14 10.60 -8.03
C ILE A 125 -0.03 12.10 -8.29
N ASP A 126 1.15 12.59 -8.66
CA ASP A 126 1.39 14.00 -8.96
C ASP A 126 0.48 14.54 -10.08
N ASP A 127 0.36 13.81 -11.19
CA ASP A 127 -0.51 14.19 -12.31
C ASP A 127 -1.98 14.32 -11.88
N LYS A 128 -2.43 13.47 -10.95
CA LYS A 128 -3.84 13.43 -10.55
C LYS A 128 -4.14 14.42 -9.46
N LEU A 129 -3.24 14.61 -8.50
CA LEU A 129 -3.33 15.67 -7.49
C LEU A 129 -3.33 17.04 -8.16
N SER A 130 -2.36 17.34 -9.03
CA SER A 130 -2.29 18.63 -9.74
C SER A 130 -3.57 18.93 -10.55
N LYS A 131 -4.17 17.91 -11.19
CA LYS A 131 -5.40 18.06 -11.98
C LYS A 131 -6.69 18.17 -11.17
N LYS A 132 -6.70 17.74 -9.91
CA LYS A 132 -7.95 17.53 -9.15
C LYS A 132 -8.01 18.28 -7.85
N CYS A 133 -6.87 18.64 -7.29
CA CYS A 133 -6.78 19.34 -6.02
C CYS A 133 -6.59 20.85 -6.20
N GLY A 134 -6.16 21.33 -7.37
CA GLY A 134 -6.10 22.77 -7.66
C GLY A 134 -5.37 23.55 -6.57
N SER A 135 -6.02 24.58 -6.03
CA SER A 135 -5.53 25.39 -4.91
C SER A 135 -6.07 24.94 -3.53
N ALA A 136 -6.42 23.67 -3.38
CA ALA A 136 -6.87 23.11 -2.11
C ALA A 136 -5.84 23.35 -0.99
N VAL A 137 -6.36 23.70 0.19
CA VAL A 137 -5.55 23.77 1.40
C VAL A 137 -5.34 22.35 1.91
N ILE A 138 -4.10 21.84 1.80
CA ILE A 138 -3.78 20.42 2.03
C ILE A 138 -4.24 19.95 3.41
N VAL A 139 -3.93 20.69 4.48
CA VAL A 139 -4.35 20.35 5.85
C VAL A 139 -5.87 20.20 6.02
N THR A 140 -6.67 20.90 5.21
CA THR A 140 -8.13 20.79 5.25
C THR A 140 -8.62 19.55 4.51
N VAL A 141 -7.98 19.19 3.40
CA VAL A 141 -8.44 18.11 2.52
C VAL A 141 -7.86 16.75 2.89
N PHE A 142 -6.68 16.75 3.51
CA PHE A 142 -5.94 15.56 3.92
C PHE A 142 -5.47 15.75 5.37
N PRO A 143 -6.38 15.69 6.36
CA PRO A 143 -6.06 15.99 7.76
C PRO A 143 -5.29 14.86 8.47
N GLY A 144 -4.92 13.78 7.77
CA GLY A 144 -4.11 12.70 8.32
C GLY A 144 -2.60 13.01 8.40
N GLU A 145 -1.79 11.97 8.28
CA GLU A 145 -0.32 11.99 8.43
C GLU A 145 0.38 12.93 7.44
N CYS A 146 -0.23 13.17 6.27
CA CYS A 146 0.30 14.07 5.24
C CYS A 146 -0.22 15.51 5.32
N SER A 147 -0.91 15.89 6.40
CA SER A 147 -1.47 17.24 6.58
C SER A 147 -0.42 18.35 6.58
N GLY A 148 0.82 18.02 6.95
CA GLY A 148 1.96 18.95 7.01
C GLY A 148 2.64 19.26 5.67
N SER A 149 2.22 18.67 4.55
CA SER A 149 2.84 18.93 3.24
C SER A 149 2.60 20.37 2.78
N ALA A 150 3.66 21.06 2.36
CA ALA A 150 3.58 22.48 1.97
C ALA A 150 3.02 22.68 0.55
N ASN A 151 3.08 21.65 -0.30
CA ASN A 151 2.59 21.68 -1.67
C ASN A 151 2.17 20.28 -2.16
N LEU A 152 1.55 20.21 -3.33
CA LEU A 152 1.02 18.96 -3.88
C LEU A 152 2.11 17.92 -4.21
N GLY A 153 3.35 18.34 -4.50
CA GLY A 153 4.46 17.40 -4.74
C GLY A 153 4.92 16.76 -3.43
N GLU A 154 5.04 17.54 -2.36
CA GLU A 154 5.32 17.01 -1.01
C GLU A 154 4.19 16.08 -0.52
N LEU A 155 2.93 16.43 -0.81
CA LEU A 155 1.79 15.55 -0.55
C LEU A 155 1.92 14.25 -1.33
N GLY A 156 2.25 14.29 -2.62
CA GLY A 156 2.45 13.11 -3.45
C GLY A 156 3.51 12.16 -2.88
N ASN A 157 4.67 12.71 -2.49
CA ASN A 157 5.74 11.93 -1.85
C ASN A 157 5.31 11.33 -0.51
N CYS A 158 4.60 12.11 0.32
CA CYS A 158 4.10 11.61 1.60
C CYS A 158 3.08 10.46 1.40
N LEU A 159 2.18 10.58 0.43
CA LEU A 159 1.22 9.53 0.10
C LEU A 159 1.91 8.25 -0.41
N ASP A 160 2.97 8.35 -1.22
CA ASP A 160 3.75 7.17 -1.62
C ASP A 160 4.43 6.51 -0.41
N ARG A 161 5.01 7.30 0.50
CA ARG A 161 5.60 6.80 1.75
C ARG A 161 4.59 6.03 2.60
N LEU A 162 3.38 6.57 2.80
CA LEU A 162 2.30 5.85 3.49
C LEU A 162 1.96 4.52 2.80
N VAL A 163 1.91 4.50 1.46
CA VAL A 163 1.69 3.26 0.71
C VAL A 163 2.84 2.28 0.89
N GLU A 164 4.10 2.72 0.84
CA GLU A 164 5.28 1.87 1.02
C GLU A 164 5.27 1.23 2.42
N CYS A 165 5.01 2.03 3.46
CA CYS A 165 4.85 1.56 4.84
C CYS A 165 3.78 0.46 4.93
N ARG A 166 2.56 0.74 4.47
CA ARG A 166 1.42 -0.18 4.56
C ARG A 166 1.62 -1.45 3.72
N VAL A 167 2.26 -1.35 2.55
CA VAL A 167 2.65 -2.51 1.75
C VAL A 167 3.69 -3.35 2.49
N CYS A 168 4.69 -2.72 3.10
CA CYS A 168 5.73 -3.43 3.83
C CYS A 168 5.17 -4.20 5.03
N LEU A 169 4.43 -3.52 5.91
CA LEU A 169 3.79 -4.17 7.07
C LEU A 169 2.86 -5.29 6.63
N GLY A 170 2.10 -5.04 5.55
CA GLY A 170 1.22 -6.03 4.97
C GLY A 170 1.95 -7.27 4.45
N LEU A 171 3.10 -7.10 3.80
CA LEU A 171 3.92 -8.22 3.31
C LEU A 171 4.67 -8.92 4.45
N ASN A 172 5.13 -8.21 5.48
CA ASN A 172 5.67 -8.84 6.69
C ASN A 172 4.66 -9.83 7.30
N ALA A 173 3.41 -9.40 7.46
CA ALA A 173 2.36 -10.25 8.02
C ALA A 173 1.88 -11.35 7.05
N ALA A 174 1.65 -11.01 5.78
CA ALA A 174 1.06 -11.94 4.81
C ALA A 174 2.07 -12.95 4.25
N ASP A 175 3.35 -12.58 4.16
CA ASP A 175 4.41 -13.34 3.50
C ASP A 175 5.53 -13.82 4.46
N ALA A 176 5.28 -13.76 5.78
CA ALA A 176 6.23 -14.15 6.83
C ALA A 176 7.60 -13.47 6.65
N LEU A 177 7.57 -12.16 6.40
CA LEU A 177 8.78 -11.35 6.26
C LEU A 177 9.00 -10.50 7.51
N SER A 178 10.23 -10.02 7.68
CA SER A 178 10.64 -9.19 8.81
C SER A 178 11.49 -8.01 8.34
N ARG A 179 11.10 -7.39 7.22
CA ARG A 179 11.79 -6.19 6.71
C ARG A 179 11.52 -5.02 7.66
N ASP A 180 12.54 -4.24 7.96
CA ASP A 180 12.36 -2.97 8.68
C ASP A 180 11.56 -2.01 7.80
N CYS A 181 10.28 -1.83 8.12
CA CYS A 181 9.36 -1.04 7.32
C CYS A 181 9.53 0.46 7.49
N ASP A 182 10.10 0.87 8.62
CA ASP A 182 10.51 2.24 8.90
C ASP A 182 11.72 2.60 8.04
N ALA A 183 12.76 1.77 8.05
CA ALA A 183 13.88 2.00 7.13
C ALA A 183 13.50 1.84 5.64
N PHE A 184 12.40 1.16 5.32
CA PHE A 184 12.01 0.88 3.94
C PHE A 184 11.11 1.95 3.32
N ASP A 185 10.27 2.64 4.10
CA ASP A 185 9.31 3.58 3.55
C ASP A 185 9.96 4.89 3.05
N ASP A 186 11.01 5.36 3.72
CA ASP A 186 11.74 6.58 3.35
C ASP A 186 13.28 6.46 3.37
N GLY A 187 13.82 5.30 3.77
CA GLY A 187 15.26 5.07 3.88
C GLY A 187 15.87 5.43 5.24
N LEU A 188 15.06 5.81 6.23
CA LEU A 188 15.49 6.26 7.56
C LEU A 188 14.75 5.49 8.66
N THR A 189 15.43 5.23 9.79
CA THR A 189 14.77 4.67 10.98
C THR A 189 14.31 5.83 11.89
N ASN A 190 13.20 6.47 11.54
CA ASN A 190 12.69 7.70 12.18
C ASN A 190 11.29 7.55 12.83
N GLY A 191 10.70 6.36 12.82
CA GLY A 191 9.37 6.06 13.35
C GLY A 191 8.22 6.54 12.46
N SER A 192 8.48 6.82 11.18
CA SER A 192 7.47 7.24 10.22
C SER A 192 6.63 6.07 9.67
N CYS A 193 7.10 4.83 9.87
CA CYS A 193 6.33 3.60 9.71
C CYS A 193 6.45 2.68 10.94
N PRO A 194 5.64 2.90 11.99
CA PRO A 194 5.65 2.03 13.17
C PRO A 194 5.13 0.62 12.85
N PRO A 195 5.62 -0.42 13.55
CA PRO A 195 5.26 -1.82 13.33
C PRO A 195 3.81 -2.17 13.67
#